data_AF-A0A7R9UA53-F1
#
_entry.id   AF-A0A7R9UA53-F1
#
_cell.length_a   1.000
_cell.length_b   1.000
_cell.length_c   1.000
_cell.angle_alpha   90.00
_cell.angle_beta   90.00
_cell.angle_gamma   90.00
#
_symmetry.space_group_name_H-M   'P 1'
#
loop_
_entity.id
_entity.type
_entity.pdbx_description
1 polymer ?
#
loop_
_entity_poly.entity_id
_entity_poly.type
_entity_poly.pdbx_seq_one_letter_code
_entity_poly.pdbx_strand_id
1 'polypeptide(L)'
;MASFGGSQVVRVQFTLRADLDFGEAPFAVGGIVQLGNVHDIGNPGSGAKACGLPLYTSSKDYPLWKSRVVELPAESDISYGYIVHQGGRFHRWEDVAPTRVLKLAVVRQQAKAVVILDDFGKGQTQPEKVETLPGPDVDLRRLTSDATEPGVEPGPAGQPLGPRPRPQTDAPAEFVRSLGQTDAVQINSADGVVVVSYRLPVKVRREPSLPSGWAVRWDYDHLLSLRTTQLRVTRVGMVDLGPEEGILSAHDQANLERALLPFDCVPVFVSPEQEKGLDIFWQQTLLPTFHHLMDLYCSDSSRWTHFLRERSAWNHY
;
A
#
# COMPACT_ATOMS: atom_id res chain seq x y z
N MET A 1 36.74 15.83 -3.37
CA MET A 1 35.45 16.07 -2.69
C MET A 1 34.35 16.03 -3.74
N ALA A 2 33.70 14.87 -3.91
CA ALA A 2 32.54 14.76 -4.78
C ALA A 2 31.30 15.17 -3.96
N SER A 3 30.67 16.28 -4.34
CA SER A 3 29.36 16.66 -3.83
C SER A 3 28.35 15.60 -4.26
N PHE A 4 27.81 14.84 -3.31
CA PHE A 4 26.61 14.03 -3.55
C PHE A 4 25.45 15.01 -3.79
N GLY A 5 25.21 15.34 -5.07
CA GLY A 5 24.07 16.13 -5.47
C GLY A 5 22.80 15.41 -5.04
N GLY A 6 22.06 16.00 -4.10
CA GLY A 6 20.76 15.47 -3.71
C GLY A 6 19.86 15.38 -4.94
N SER A 7 19.44 14.16 -5.28
CA SER A 7 18.55 13.90 -6.41
C SER A 7 17.32 14.81 -6.28
N GLN A 8 17.16 15.72 -7.25
CA GLN A 8 16.08 16.70 -7.24
C GLN A 8 14.79 15.99 -7.67
N VAL A 9 13.73 16.15 -6.89
CA VAL A 9 12.41 15.54 -7.15
C VAL A 9 11.35 16.59 -7.47
N VAL A 10 10.38 16.23 -8.31
CA VAL A 10 9.19 17.04 -8.62
C VAL A 10 7.95 16.29 -8.15
N ARG A 11 7.04 16.97 -7.47
CA ARG A 11 5.75 16.40 -7.04
C ARG A 11 4.76 16.45 -8.20
N VAL A 12 4.22 15.32 -8.61
CA VAL A 12 3.33 15.21 -9.78
C VAL A 12 2.04 14.50 -9.39
N GLN A 13 0.90 15.03 -9.83
CA GLN A 13 -0.39 14.36 -9.75
C GLN A 13 -0.92 14.11 -11.16
N PHE A 14 -1.28 12.88 -11.48
CA PHE A 14 -1.92 12.52 -12.74
C PHE A 14 -3.44 12.66 -12.59
N THR A 15 -4.03 13.42 -13.49
CA THR A 15 -5.48 13.58 -13.63
C THR A 15 -5.85 13.11 -15.03
N LEU A 16 -6.78 12.17 -15.13
CA LEU A 16 -7.23 11.59 -16.37
C LEU A 16 -8.73 11.77 -16.49
N ARG A 17 -9.21 12.32 -17.60
CA ARG A 17 -10.63 12.24 -17.96
C ARG A 17 -10.86 10.96 -18.75
N ALA A 18 -11.68 10.07 -18.21
CA ALA A 18 -11.99 8.79 -18.84
C ALA A 18 -13.43 8.38 -18.52
N ASP A 19 -14.21 8.14 -19.56
CA ASP A 19 -15.52 7.50 -19.44
C ASP A 19 -15.30 5.99 -19.43
N LEU A 20 -15.38 5.38 -18.24
CA LEU A 20 -15.08 3.97 -18.03
C LEU A 20 -16.31 3.24 -17.49
N ASP A 21 -16.43 1.95 -17.84
CA ASP A 21 -17.57 1.13 -17.44
C ASP A 21 -17.49 0.71 -15.96
N PHE A 22 -18.61 0.19 -15.43
CA PHE A 22 -18.64 -0.31 -14.06
C PHE A 22 -17.61 -1.43 -13.85
N GLY A 23 -16.79 -1.28 -12.81
CA GLY A 23 -15.73 -2.23 -12.47
C GLY A 23 -14.44 -2.02 -13.26
N GLU A 24 -14.37 -1.00 -14.12
CA GLU A 24 -13.15 -0.53 -14.74
C GLU A 24 -12.43 0.52 -13.88
N ALA A 25 -11.10 0.47 -13.85
CA ALA A 25 -10.25 1.40 -13.13
C ALA A 25 -9.00 1.74 -13.95
N PRO A 26 -8.67 3.03 -14.15
CA PRO A 26 -7.48 3.43 -14.89
C PRO A 26 -6.23 3.48 -14.01
N PHE A 27 -5.09 3.18 -14.61
CA PHE A 27 -3.77 3.24 -13.99
C PHE A 27 -2.80 3.98 -14.92
N ALA A 28 -1.93 4.82 -14.35
CA ALA A 28 -0.81 5.41 -15.06
C ALA A 28 0.40 4.48 -14.95
N VAL A 29 1.01 4.13 -16.08
CA VAL A 29 2.17 3.23 -16.16
C VAL A 29 3.31 3.89 -16.91
N GLY A 30 4.56 3.55 -16.58
CA GLY A 30 5.72 4.19 -17.18
C GLY A 30 7.05 3.53 -16.80
N GLY A 31 8.13 3.97 -17.44
CA GLY A 31 9.46 3.35 -17.33
C GLY A 31 10.22 3.59 -16.02
N ILE A 32 9.52 4.01 -14.96
CA ILE A 32 10.09 4.30 -13.65
C ILE A 32 9.35 3.54 -12.55
N VAL A 33 10.01 3.32 -11.41
CA VAL A 33 9.47 2.52 -10.29
C VAL A 33 8.13 3.05 -9.80
N GLN A 34 7.96 4.36 -9.69
CA GLN A 34 6.72 5.00 -9.23
C GLN A 34 5.54 4.76 -10.17
N LEU A 35 5.80 4.36 -11.42
CA LEU A 35 4.81 4.06 -12.46
C LEU A 35 4.89 2.58 -12.92
N GLY A 36 5.50 1.70 -12.12
CA GLY A 36 5.49 0.25 -12.37
C GLY A 36 6.59 -0.29 -13.28
N ASN A 37 7.59 0.54 -13.65
CA ASN A 37 8.76 0.15 -14.42
C ASN A 37 8.45 -0.56 -15.76
N VAL A 38 7.46 -0.05 -16.48
CA VAL A 38 7.01 -0.57 -17.78
C VAL A 38 7.73 0.15 -18.90
N HIS A 39 8.66 -0.52 -19.57
CA HIS A 39 9.44 0.06 -20.67
C HIS A 39 8.75 -0.09 -22.04
N ASP A 40 7.94 -1.13 -22.24
CA ASP A 40 7.25 -1.43 -23.50
C ASP A 40 5.80 -0.96 -23.47
N ILE A 41 5.58 0.35 -23.34
CA ILE A 41 4.23 0.95 -23.29
C ILE A 41 3.47 0.68 -24.59
N GLY A 42 2.22 0.22 -24.47
CA GLY A 42 1.37 -0.17 -25.62
C GLY A 42 1.48 -1.63 -26.04
N ASN A 43 2.40 -2.41 -25.45
CA ASN A 43 2.46 -3.86 -25.67
C ASN A 43 1.46 -4.59 -24.74
N PRO A 44 0.50 -5.38 -25.25
CA PRO A 44 -0.45 -6.12 -24.41
C PRO A 44 0.22 -7.00 -23.34
N GLY A 45 1.39 -7.59 -23.66
CA GLY A 45 2.13 -8.45 -22.73
C GLY A 45 2.79 -7.72 -21.57
N SER A 46 3.10 -6.42 -21.74
CA SER A 46 3.67 -5.58 -20.67
C SER A 46 2.58 -5.01 -19.76
N GLY A 47 1.41 -4.69 -20.30
CA GLY A 47 0.25 -4.18 -19.54
C GLY A 47 -0.29 -5.20 -18.54
N ALA A 48 -0.28 -6.49 -18.90
CA ALA A 48 -0.73 -7.56 -18.01
C ALA A 48 0.12 -7.75 -16.75
N LYS A 49 1.37 -7.27 -16.75
CA LYS A 49 2.31 -7.36 -15.62
C LYS A 49 2.59 -5.99 -14.97
N ALA A 50 1.92 -4.94 -15.46
CA ALA A 50 2.22 -3.58 -15.07
C ALA A 50 1.62 -3.23 -13.70
N CYS A 51 2.47 -2.87 -12.74
CA CYS A 51 2.04 -2.25 -11.48
C CYS A 51 1.94 -0.73 -11.64
N GLY A 52 0.92 -0.28 -12.36
CA GLY A 52 0.69 1.16 -12.54
C GLY A 52 0.31 1.87 -11.24
N LEU A 53 0.44 3.19 -11.27
CA LEU A 53 -0.11 4.10 -10.28
C LEU A 53 -1.65 4.13 -10.46
N PRO A 54 -2.46 3.68 -9.48
CA PRO A 54 -3.91 3.73 -9.59
C PRO A 54 -4.42 5.17 -9.58
N LEU A 55 -5.47 5.42 -10.36
CA LEU A 55 -6.25 6.65 -10.31
C LEU A 55 -7.63 6.35 -9.71
N TYR A 56 -8.15 7.31 -8.94
CA TYR A 56 -9.42 7.18 -8.23
C TYR A 56 -10.38 8.28 -8.66
N THR A 57 -11.67 7.98 -8.64
CA THR A 57 -12.74 8.95 -8.87
C THR A 57 -13.80 8.84 -7.78
N SER A 58 -14.67 9.85 -7.72
CA SER A 58 -15.87 9.85 -6.89
C SER A 58 -17.09 10.07 -7.78
N SER A 59 -18.29 9.76 -7.30
CA SER A 59 -19.52 10.05 -8.05
C SER A 59 -19.69 11.53 -8.42
N LYS A 60 -19.04 12.45 -7.68
CA LYS A 60 -19.06 13.89 -7.95
C LYS A 60 -17.98 14.33 -8.94
N ASP A 61 -16.84 13.64 -8.96
CA ASP A 61 -15.70 13.96 -9.81
C ASP A 61 -15.76 13.28 -11.19
N TYR A 62 -16.53 12.19 -11.33
CA TYR A 62 -16.65 11.46 -12.60
C TYR A 62 -17.06 12.40 -13.75
N PRO A 63 -16.39 12.35 -14.93
CA PRO A 63 -15.44 11.33 -15.41
C PRO A 63 -13.95 11.63 -15.15
N LEU A 64 -13.63 12.46 -14.15
CA LEU A 64 -12.24 12.77 -13.79
C LEU A 64 -11.70 11.78 -12.75
N TRP A 65 -10.54 11.22 -13.05
CA TRP A 65 -9.79 10.28 -12.22
C TRP A 65 -8.49 10.94 -11.78
N LYS A 66 -8.14 10.83 -10.50
CA LYS A 66 -6.96 11.50 -9.91
C LYS A 66 -6.08 10.48 -9.22
N SER A 67 -4.78 10.55 -9.44
CA SER A 67 -3.80 9.79 -8.67
C SER A 67 -3.53 10.47 -7.33
N ARG A 68 -2.87 9.74 -6.43
CA ARG A 68 -2.08 10.40 -5.37
C ARG A 68 -0.92 11.19 -5.98
N VAL A 69 -0.41 12.16 -5.22
CA VAL A 69 0.82 12.88 -5.60
C VAL A 69 2.01 11.92 -5.49
N VAL A 70 2.84 11.87 -6.53
CA VAL A 70 4.07 11.06 -6.60
C VAL A 70 5.29 11.95 -6.82
N GLU A 71 6.44 11.53 -6.31
CA GLU A 71 7.70 12.24 -6.48
C GLU A 71 8.50 11.60 -7.62
N LEU A 72 8.76 12.40 -8.66
CA LEU A 72 9.42 11.95 -9.87
C LEU A 72 10.80 12.61 -10.03
N PRO A 73 11.81 11.91 -10.56
CA PRO A 73 13.15 12.45 -10.75
C PRO A 73 13.13 13.62 -11.76
N ALA A 74 13.59 14.80 -11.32
CA ALA A 74 13.44 16.05 -12.08
C ALA A 74 14.27 16.12 -13.38
N GLU A 75 15.28 15.26 -13.51
CA GLU A 75 16.32 15.37 -14.55
C GLU A 75 16.09 14.47 -15.76
N SER A 76 15.06 13.62 -15.72
CA SER A 76 14.76 12.67 -16.80
C SER A 76 13.38 12.93 -17.40
N ASP A 77 13.31 12.83 -18.72
CA ASP A 77 12.04 12.68 -19.43
C ASP A 77 11.44 11.31 -19.10
N ILE A 78 10.16 11.29 -18.74
CA ILE A 78 9.46 10.05 -18.34
C ILE A 78 8.45 9.69 -19.42
N SER A 79 8.63 8.54 -20.05
CA SER A 79 7.61 7.93 -20.88
C SER A 79 6.54 7.28 -20.00
N TYR A 80 5.27 7.59 -20.28
CA TYR A 80 4.13 7.04 -19.57
C TYR A 80 2.92 6.83 -20.49
N GLY A 81 1.95 6.07 -20.03
CA GLY A 81 0.66 5.88 -20.67
C GLY A 81 -0.37 5.38 -19.67
N TYR A 82 -1.60 5.20 -20.12
CA TYR A 82 -2.69 4.70 -19.28
C TYR A 82 -3.11 3.29 -19.68
N ILE A 83 -3.44 2.48 -18.68
CA ILE A 83 -4.09 1.17 -18.85
C ILE A 83 -5.39 1.14 -18.07
N VAL A 84 -6.31 0.28 -18.48
CA VAL A 84 -7.56 0.01 -17.77
C VAL A 84 -7.51 -1.41 -17.23
N HIS A 85 -7.84 -1.54 -15.95
CA HIS A 85 -8.10 -2.82 -15.32
C HIS A 85 -9.60 -3.02 -15.16
N GLN A 86 -10.09 -4.24 -15.35
CA GLN A 86 -11.47 -4.61 -15.06
C GLN A 86 -11.46 -5.78 -14.07
N GLY A 87 -12.16 -5.62 -12.94
CA GLY A 87 -12.19 -6.66 -11.91
C GLY A 87 -10.80 -7.03 -11.36
N GLY A 88 -9.87 -6.06 -11.32
CA GLY A 88 -8.51 -6.25 -10.83
C GLY A 88 -7.52 -6.87 -11.83
N ARG A 89 -7.95 -7.18 -13.07
CA ARG A 89 -7.05 -7.67 -14.12
C ARG A 89 -6.87 -6.62 -15.20
N PHE A 90 -5.69 -6.61 -15.83
CA PHE A 90 -5.47 -5.84 -17.05
C PHE A 90 -6.55 -6.17 -18.09
N HIS A 91 -7.16 -5.12 -18.62
CA HIS A 91 -8.21 -5.22 -19.63
C HIS A 91 -7.70 -4.67 -20.97
N ARG A 92 -7.24 -3.41 -21.01
CA ARG A 92 -6.72 -2.79 -22.25
C ARG A 92 -5.73 -1.66 -21.98
N TRP A 93 -4.93 -1.36 -22.99
CA TRP A 93 -4.18 -0.11 -23.08
C TRP A 93 -5.08 1.04 -23.52
N GLU A 94 -4.68 2.28 -23.23
CA GLU A 94 -5.23 3.42 -23.96
C GLU A 94 -4.87 3.33 -25.45
N ASP A 95 -5.81 3.69 -26.33
CA ASP A 95 -5.62 3.67 -27.78
C ASP A 95 -4.89 4.94 -28.25
N VAL A 96 -3.71 5.21 -27.67
CA VAL A 96 -2.88 6.37 -28.00
C VAL A 96 -1.51 5.93 -28.49
N ALA A 97 -1.22 6.26 -29.74
CA ALA A 97 0.13 6.27 -30.28
C ALA A 97 0.47 7.70 -30.74
N PRO A 98 1.64 8.27 -30.39
CA PRO A 98 2.73 7.67 -29.59
C PRO A 98 2.54 7.82 -28.06
N THR A 99 3.35 7.05 -27.32
CA THR A 99 3.52 7.12 -25.86
C THR A 99 3.71 8.55 -25.35
N ARG A 100 3.06 8.91 -24.24
CA ARG A 100 3.15 10.24 -23.64
C ARG A 100 4.53 10.44 -23.02
N VAL A 101 5.07 11.66 -23.11
CA VAL A 101 6.38 11.99 -22.54
C VAL A 101 6.23 13.19 -21.61
N LEU A 102 6.61 13.00 -20.35
CA LEU A 102 6.65 14.05 -19.36
C LEU A 102 8.06 14.64 -19.28
N LYS A 103 8.21 15.88 -19.77
CA LYS A 103 9.49 16.60 -19.78
C LYS A 103 9.72 17.34 -18.46
N LEU A 104 10.17 16.63 -17.44
CA LEU A 104 10.27 17.17 -16.07
C LEU A 104 11.27 18.33 -15.91
N ALA A 105 12.30 18.40 -16.77
CA ALA A 105 13.23 19.51 -16.77
C ALA A 105 12.56 20.87 -17.07
N VAL A 106 11.55 20.87 -17.95
CA VAL A 106 10.74 22.07 -18.27
C VAL A 106 9.77 22.38 -17.14
N VAL A 107 9.14 21.34 -16.61
CA VAL A 107 8.17 21.42 -15.51
C VAL A 107 8.79 22.01 -14.24
N ARG A 108 10.04 21.64 -13.93
CA ARG A 108 10.80 22.17 -12.78
C ARG A 108 10.98 23.68 -12.82
N GLN A 109 11.18 24.26 -14.01
CA GLN A 109 11.34 25.71 -14.14
C GLN A 109 10.05 26.48 -13.82
N GLN A 110 8.90 25.79 -13.87
CA GLN A 110 7.58 26.39 -13.74
C GLN A 110 6.96 26.19 -12.35
N ALA A 111 7.18 25.05 -11.68
CA ALA A 111 6.65 24.80 -10.33
C ALA A 111 7.37 23.66 -9.57
N LYS A 112 7.26 23.68 -8.22
CA LYS A 112 7.69 22.58 -7.33
C LYS A 112 6.72 21.38 -7.35
N ALA A 113 5.48 21.61 -7.78
CA ALA A 113 4.43 20.61 -7.82
C ALA A 113 3.52 20.86 -9.03
N VAL A 114 3.16 19.79 -9.75
CA VAL A 114 2.46 19.87 -11.04
C VAL A 114 1.33 18.86 -11.13
N VAL A 115 0.21 19.30 -11.70
CA VAL A 115 -0.92 18.45 -12.07
C VAL A 115 -0.88 18.24 -13.58
N ILE A 116 -0.88 16.99 -14.00
CA ILE A 116 -1.01 16.58 -15.39
C ILE A 116 -2.48 16.30 -15.63
N LEU A 117 -3.07 16.90 -16.66
CA LEU A 117 -4.44 16.62 -17.08
C LEU A 117 -4.42 16.01 -18.47
N ASP A 118 -4.82 14.75 -18.57
CA ASP A 118 -4.90 13.98 -19.80
C ASP A 118 -6.35 13.57 -20.09
N ASP A 119 -6.68 13.36 -21.37
CA ASP A 119 -7.90 12.68 -21.81
C ASP A 119 -7.53 11.25 -22.26
N PHE A 120 -8.27 10.24 -21.80
CA PHE A 120 -8.04 8.84 -22.17
C PHE A 120 -8.32 8.62 -23.66
N GLY A 121 -7.42 7.91 -24.36
CA GLY A 121 -7.57 7.66 -25.80
C GLY A 121 -7.26 8.87 -26.68
N LYS A 122 -6.86 10.02 -26.12
CA LYS A 122 -6.39 11.18 -26.89
C LYS A 122 -4.92 11.42 -26.64
N GLY A 123 -4.16 11.68 -27.72
CA GLY A 123 -2.76 12.10 -27.63
C GLY A 123 -2.54 13.25 -26.65
N GLN A 124 -1.32 13.39 -26.16
CA GLN A 124 -0.96 14.37 -25.14
C GLN A 124 -1.38 15.79 -25.58
N THR A 125 -2.43 16.33 -24.96
CA THR A 125 -2.67 17.77 -24.93
C THR A 125 -1.55 18.35 -24.07
N GLN A 126 -0.84 19.38 -24.55
CA GLN A 126 0.17 20.08 -23.76
C GLN A 126 -0.37 20.40 -22.36
N PRO A 127 0.47 20.49 -21.31
CA PRO A 127 0.02 20.81 -19.96
C PRO A 127 -0.68 22.17 -19.95
N GLU A 128 -2.01 22.17 -20.08
CA GLU A 128 -2.77 23.39 -20.35
C GLU A 128 -2.98 24.22 -19.07
N LYS A 129 -2.52 23.74 -17.91
CA LYS A 129 -2.48 24.52 -16.69
C LYS A 129 -1.53 23.93 -15.66
N VAL A 130 -0.40 24.59 -15.43
CA VAL A 130 0.41 24.36 -14.23
C VAL A 130 -0.32 25.03 -13.07
N GLU A 131 -1.32 24.35 -12.50
CA GLU A 131 -1.85 24.75 -11.21
C GLU A 131 -0.88 24.29 -10.12
N THR A 132 -0.32 25.25 -9.41
CA THR A 132 0.54 24.98 -8.27
C THR A 132 -0.32 24.34 -7.19
N LEU A 133 0.00 23.10 -6.79
CA LEU A 133 -0.69 22.47 -5.66
C LEU A 133 -0.60 23.39 -4.43
N PRO A 134 -1.70 23.63 -3.70
CA PRO A 134 -1.64 24.37 -2.45
C PRO A 134 -0.64 23.70 -1.49
N GLY A 135 0.04 24.52 -0.69
CA GLY A 135 1.01 24.07 0.31
C GLY A 135 0.42 23.04 1.29
N PRO A 136 1.25 22.46 2.20
CA PRO A 136 0.93 21.25 2.94
C PRO A 136 -0.21 21.34 3.99
N ASP A 137 -1.07 22.36 3.96
CA ASP A 137 -2.13 22.60 4.96
C ASP A 137 -3.56 22.35 4.44
N VAL A 138 -3.76 21.43 3.48
CA VAL A 138 -5.11 20.96 3.14
C VAL A 138 -5.39 19.65 3.87
N ASP A 139 -6.10 19.78 4.98
CA ASP A 139 -6.60 18.68 5.82
C ASP A 139 -7.55 17.78 5.00
N LEU A 140 -7.07 16.60 4.62
CA LEU A 140 -7.80 15.56 3.88
C LEU A 140 -8.96 14.94 4.70
N ARG A 141 -9.24 15.42 5.92
CA ARG A 141 -10.29 14.90 6.81
C ARG A 141 -11.71 15.37 6.51
N ARG A 142 -11.93 16.22 5.49
CA ARG A 142 -13.25 16.88 5.28
C ARG A 142 -14.13 16.32 4.17
N LEU A 143 -13.84 15.13 3.63
CA LEU A 143 -14.68 14.48 2.60
C LEU A 143 -15.52 13.29 3.10
N THR A 144 -15.61 13.07 4.42
CA THR A 144 -16.46 12.02 5.00
C THR A 144 -17.33 12.53 6.14
N SER A 145 -18.18 13.52 5.87
CA SER A 145 -19.31 13.84 6.75
C SER A 145 -20.39 14.58 5.97
N ASP A 146 -21.20 13.84 5.23
CA ASP A 146 -22.60 14.20 4.99
C ASP A 146 -23.28 13.06 4.23
N ALA A 147 -23.69 12.05 5.00
CA ALA A 147 -24.79 11.19 4.65
C ALA A 147 -25.87 11.43 5.70
N THR A 148 -26.64 12.50 5.51
CA THR A 148 -27.92 12.67 6.20
C THR A 148 -28.90 11.72 5.50
N GLU A 149 -29.32 10.67 6.19
CA GLU A 149 -30.33 9.73 5.70
C GLU A 149 -31.70 10.44 5.54
N PRO A 150 -32.45 10.22 4.44
CA PRO A 150 -33.83 10.66 4.36
C PRO A 150 -34.75 9.69 5.13
N GLY A 151 -35.61 10.29 5.96
CA GLY A 151 -36.55 9.60 6.83
C GLY A 151 -37.61 8.78 6.10
N VAL A 152 -37.96 7.65 6.71
CA VAL A 152 -39.10 6.81 6.35
C VAL A 152 -40.17 6.97 7.43
N GLU A 153 -41.34 7.45 7.04
CA GLU A 153 -42.55 7.52 7.89
C GLU A 153 -43.14 6.12 8.17
N PRO A 154 -43.84 5.92 9.31
CA PRO A 154 -44.38 4.62 9.71
C PRO A 154 -45.84 4.39 9.29
N GLY A 155 -46.15 3.15 8.88
CA GLY A 155 -47.50 2.62 8.70
C GLY A 155 -47.71 1.29 9.45
N PRO A 156 -48.96 0.87 9.76
CA PRO A 156 -49.31 0.47 11.12
C PRO A 156 -49.37 -1.05 11.42
N ALA A 157 -49.07 -1.34 12.69
CA ALA A 157 -49.58 -2.38 13.59
C ALA A 157 -50.15 -3.71 13.05
N GLY A 158 -49.41 -4.80 13.32
CA GLY A 158 -49.91 -6.17 13.45
C GLY A 158 -49.35 -6.81 14.73
N GLN A 159 -50.23 -7.37 15.57
CA GLN A 159 -50.01 -7.85 16.93
C GLN A 159 -49.17 -9.15 17.06
N PRO A 160 -48.70 -9.49 18.28
CA PRO A 160 -47.53 -10.34 18.50
C PRO A 160 -47.86 -11.83 18.68
N LEU A 161 -46.97 -12.70 18.18
CA LEU A 161 -46.89 -14.11 18.58
C LEU A 161 -45.79 -14.29 19.63
N GLY A 162 -46.15 -14.96 20.73
CA GLY A 162 -45.43 -14.97 22.00
C GLY A 162 -44.03 -15.63 22.00
N PRO A 163 -43.27 -15.45 23.10
CA PRO A 163 -41.87 -15.86 23.16
C PRO A 163 -41.72 -17.37 23.37
N ARG A 164 -40.88 -18.01 22.53
CA ARG A 164 -40.24 -19.30 22.82
C ARG A 164 -39.11 -19.08 23.86
N PRO A 165 -38.93 -19.97 24.85
CA PRO A 165 -37.84 -19.85 25.81
C PRO A 165 -36.50 -20.17 25.15
N ARG A 166 -35.50 -19.28 25.33
CA ARG A 166 -34.10 -19.58 25.05
C ARG A 166 -33.44 -20.17 26.31
N PRO A 167 -32.51 -21.12 26.18
CA PRO A 167 -31.76 -21.65 27.31
C PRO A 167 -30.89 -20.55 27.93
N GLN A 168 -31.02 -20.38 29.25
CA GLN A 168 -30.17 -19.53 30.07
C GLN A 168 -28.75 -20.04 30.03
N THR A 169 -27.80 -19.19 29.63
CA THR A 169 -26.38 -19.38 29.89
C THR A 169 -25.98 -18.23 30.81
N ASP A 170 -25.74 -18.55 32.08
CA ASP A 170 -25.33 -17.61 33.10
C ASP A 170 -23.90 -17.12 32.81
N ALA A 171 -23.79 -16.00 32.11
CA ALA A 171 -22.58 -15.19 32.09
C ALA A 171 -22.85 -13.89 32.87
N PRO A 172 -21.96 -13.46 33.79
CA PRO A 172 -22.19 -12.30 34.63
C PRO A 172 -22.31 -11.01 33.79
N ALA A 173 -23.45 -10.34 33.95
CA ALA A 173 -23.90 -9.18 33.16
C ALA A 173 -23.08 -7.88 33.32
N GLU A 174 -21.95 -7.92 34.03
CA GLU A 174 -21.09 -6.74 34.22
C GLU A 174 -20.09 -6.53 33.09
N PHE A 175 -19.69 -7.57 32.35
CA PHE A 175 -18.68 -7.40 31.28
C PHE A 175 -19.26 -6.83 29.97
N VAL A 176 -20.57 -6.95 29.76
CA VAL A 176 -21.23 -6.52 28.51
C VAL A 176 -21.64 -5.04 28.53
N ARG A 177 -21.61 -4.38 29.70
CA ARG A 177 -21.99 -2.95 29.82
C ARG A 177 -20.88 -1.96 29.47
N SER A 178 -19.62 -2.38 29.32
CA SER A 178 -18.52 -1.45 28.96
C SER A 178 -18.28 -1.31 27.44
N LEU A 179 -18.94 -2.09 26.59
CA LEU A 179 -18.81 -2.00 25.13
C LEU A 179 -19.74 -0.93 24.50
N GLY A 180 -20.48 -0.17 25.31
CA GLY A 180 -21.49 0.80 24.88
C GLY A 180 -21.04 2.27 24.87
N GLN A 181 -19.79 2.58 25.22
CA GLN A 181 -19.22 3.92 25.09
C GLN A 181 -17.94 3.84 24.26
N THR A 182 -18.10 3.87 22.94
CA THR A 182 -16.97 4.19 22.06
C THR A 182 -16.77 5.69 22.09
N ASP A 183 -16.15 6.21 23.16
CA ASP A 183 -15.39 7.44 23.02
C ASP A 183 -14.36 7.17 21.92
N ALA A 184 -14.42 7.94 20.83
CA ALA A 184 -13.51 7.77 19.72
C ALA A 184 -12.07 7.85 20.24
N VAL A 185 -11.32 6.75 20.14
CA VAL A 185 -9.92 6.68 20.60
C VAL A 185 -9.12 7.67 19.75
N GLN A 186 -8.75 8.80 20.34
CA GLN A 186 -7.97 9.86 19.70
C GLN A 186 -6.49 9.53 19.86
N ILE A 187 -5.86 9.01 18.79
CA ILE A 187 -4.42 8.80 18.74
C ILE A 187 -3.72 10.15 18.57
N ASN A 188 -2.89 10.52 19.53
CA ASN A 188 -2.13 11.77 19.56
C ASN A 188 -0.62 11.52 19.32
N SER A 189 0.15 12.57 19.09
CA SER A 189 1.59 12.48 18.76
C SER A 189 2.49 11.93 19.89
N ALA A 190 2.00 11.88 21.13
CA ALA A 190 2.71 11.26 22.25
C ALA A 190 2.45 9.74 22.32
N ASP A 191 1.49 9.22 21.55
CA ASP A 191 1.17 7.81 21.52
C ASP A 191 2.22 7.03 20.70
N GLY A 192 2.53 5.83 21.18
CA GLY A 192 3.43 4.89 20.52
C GLY A 192 2.65 3.86 19.73
N VAL A 193 3.15 3.53 18.54
CA VAL A 193 2.64 2.41 17.73
C VAL A 193 3.67 1.30 17.75
N VAL A 194 3.24 0.11 18.15
CA VAL A 194 4.04 -1.11 18.01
C VAL A 194 3.61 -1.81 16.73
N VAL A 195 4.56 -1.95 15.79
CA VAL A 195 4.34 -2.65 14.53
C VAL A 195 5.02 -4.02 14.64
N VAL A 196 4.22 -5.07 14.61
CA VAL A 196 4.73 -6.44 14.57
C VAL A 196 4.76 -6.90 13.12
N SER A 197 5.95 -7.22 12.61
CA SER A 197 6.16 -7.70 11.25
C SER A 197 6.93 -9.01 11.24
N TYR A 198 6.70 -9.84 10.22
CA TYR A 198 7.41 -11.11 10.07
C TYR A 198 8.93 -10.88 9.97
N ARG A 199 9.33 -9.92 9.13
CA ARG A 199 10.72 -9.44 9.01
C ARG A 199 10.81 -7.97 9.39
N LEU A 200 11.88 -7.58 10.06
CA LEU A 200 12.19 -6.19 10.34
C LEU A 200 12.63 -5.48 9.05
N PRO A 201 12.26 -4.21 8.85
CA PRO A 201 12.57 -3.47 7.62
C PRO A 201 14.00 -2.90 7.63
N VAL A 202 14.98 -3.73 7.96
CA VAL A 202 16.40 -3.39 8.02
C VAL A 202 17.23 -4.46 7.33
N LYS A 203 18.28 -4.03 6.64
CA LYS A 203 19.31 -4.92 6.10
C LYS A 203 20.47 -4.93 7.07
N VAL A 204 20.83 -6.10 7.56
CA VAL A 204 21.90 -6.32 8.54
C VAL A 204 23.04 -7.07 7.88
N ARG A 205 24.28 -6.68 8.17
CA ARG A 205 25.49 -7.40 7.74
C ARG A 205 26.51 -7.42 8.87
N ARG A 206 27.28 -8.52 9.00
CA ARG A 206 28.46 -8.50 9.88
C ARG A 206 29.47 -7.45 9.42
N GLU A 207 29.98 -6.72 10.39
CA GLU A 207 31.05 -5.75 10.22
C GLU A 207 31.96 -5.77 11.45
N PRO A 208 32.99 -6.64 11.47
CA PRO A 208 33.86 -6.84 12.62
C PRO A 208 34.66 -5.60 13.05
N SER A 209 34.76 -4.60 12.17
CA SER A 209 35.41 -3.31 12.46
C SER A 209 34.57 -2.41 13.37
N LEU A 210 33.25 -2.67 13.49
CA LEU A 210 32.37 -1.90 14.36
C LEU A 210 32.35 -2.48 15.78
N PRO A 211 32.18 -1.64 16.82
CA PRO A 211 32.04 -2.10 18.21
C PRO A 211 30.85 -3.07 18.42
N SER A 212 29.79 -2.90 17.63
CA SER A 212 28.64 -3.81 17.62
C SER A 212 28.90 -5.11 16.85
N GLY A 213 29.91 -5.17 15.99
CA GLY A 213 30.12 -6.26 15.03
C GLY A 213 29.09 -6.29 13.89
N TRP A 214 28.19 -5.30 13.81
CA TRP A 214 27.05 -5.29 12.89
C TRP A 214 26.86 -3.93 12.23
N ALA A 215 26.76 -3.93 10.90
CA ALA A 215 26.29 -2.83 10.09
C ALA A 215 24.79 -2.97 9.85
N VAL A 216 24.03 -1.94 10.23
CA VAL A 216 22.57 -1.91 10.07
C VAL A 216 22.21 -0.73 9.18
N ARG A 217 21.33 -0.98 8.19
CA ARG A 217 20.75 0.06 7.35
C ARG A 217 19.25 -0.17 7.17
N TRP A 218 18.51 0.91 6.97
CA TRP A 218 17.10 0.81 6.59
C TRP A 218 16.94 0.07 5.28
N ASP A 219 15.92 -0.79 5.21
CA ASP A 219 15.46 -1.35 3.96
C ASP A 219 14.34 -0.49 3.38
N TYR A 220 14.70 0.47 2.53
CA TYR A 220 13.75 1.39 1.90
C TYR A 220 12.77 0.69 0.93
N ASP A 221 13.04 -0.57 0.56
CA ASP A 221 12.12 -1.38 -0.25
C ASP A 221 10.94 -1.89 0.61
N HIS A 222 11.08 -1.94 1.94
CA HIS A 222 10.00 -2.30 2.84
C HIS A 222 9.08 -1.11 3.14
N LEU A 223 7.77 -1.25 2.97
CA LEU A 223 6.78 -0.19 3.22
C LEU A 223 6.84 0.38 4.65
N LEU A 224 7.23 -0.46 5.62
CA LEU A 224 7.34 -0.10 7.04
C LEU A 224 8.62 0.72 7.37
N SER A 225 9.53 0.90 6.42
CA SER A 225 10.73 1.73 6.57
C SER A 225 10.46 3.23 6.41
N LEU A 226 9.33 3.59 5.78
CA LEU A 226 8.98 4.97 5.48
C LEU A 226 8.63 5.71 6.77
N ARG A 227 9.54 6.61 7.21
CA ARG A 227 9.30 7.55 8.31
C ARG A 227 8.24 8.58 7.90
N THR A 228 6.98 8.20 8.03
CA THR A 228 5.84 9.02 7.56
C THR A 228 4.89 9.43 8.68
N THR A 229 5.14 9.02 9.92
CA THR A 229 4.18 9.23 11.01
C THR A 229 4.72 10.17 12.08
N GLN A 230 3.84 11.05 12.57
CA GLN A 230 4.04 11.91 13.75
C GLN A 230 3.99 11.11 15.08
N LEU A 231 4.14 9.78 15.02
CA LEU A 231 3.98 8.84 16.12
C LEU A 231 5.30 8.11 16.38
N ARG A 232 5.56 7.74 17.64
CA ARG A 232 6.73 6.92 17.98
C ARG A 232 6.47 5.48 17.54
N VAL A 233 7.23 4.98 16.56
CA VAL A 233 7.01 3.62 16.02
C VAL A 233 8.10 2.68 16.51
N THR A 234 7.72 1.63 17.23
CA THR A 234 8.60 0.51 17.59
C THR A 234 8.27 -0.69 16.71
N ARG A 235 9.28 -1.27 16.05
CA ARG A 235 9.10 -2.39 15.11
C ARG A 235 9.61 -3.67 15.77
N VAL A 236 8.80 -4.71 15.78
CA VAL A 236 9.15 -6.01 16.36
C VAL A 236 9.06 -7.07 15.29
N GLY A 237 10.11 -7.87 15.10
CA GLY A 237 10.13 -8.89 14.05
C GLY A 237 11.45 -9.63 13.93
N MET A 238 11.51 -10.60 13.01
CA MET A 238 12.74 -11.34 12.77
C MET A 238 13.72 -10.53 11.91
N VAL A 239 15.02 -10.69 12.17
CA VAL A 239 16.06 -10.09 11.33
C VAL A 239 16.35 -11.02 10.15
N ASP A 240 16.53 -10.46 8.96
CA ASP A 240 17.09 -11.22 7.85
C ASP A 240 18.62 -11.14 7.89
N LEU A 241 19.25 -12.27 8.22
CA LEU A 241 20.70 -12.43 8.34
C LEU A 241 21.29 -13.17 7.12
N GLY A 242 20.45 -13.59 6.18
CA GLY A 242 20.86 -14.46 5.08
C GLY A 242 21.18 -15.91 5.53
N PRO A 243 21.41 -16.82 4.57
CA PRO A 243 21.57 -18.25 4.84
C PRO A 243 22.91 -18.60 5.52
N GLU A 244 23.90 -17.71 5.48
CA GLU A 244 25.28 -18.00 5.93
C GLU A 244 25.49 -17.82 7.44
N GLU A 245 24.64 -17.05 8.11
CA GLU A 245 24.82 -16.67 9.52
C GLU A 245 24.32 -17.74 10.52
N GLY A 246 23.42 -18.63 10.08
CA GLY A 246 22.89 -19.70 10.92
C GLY A 246 22.24 -19.20 12.22
N ILE A 247 22.36 -19.97 13.30
CA ILE A 247 21.83 -19.62 14.62
C ILE A 247 22.85 -18.74 15.35
N LEU A 248 22.47 -17.49 15.64
CA LEU A 248 23.33 -16.56 16.39
C LEU A 248 23.53 -17.01 17.84
N SER A 249 24.77 -16.84 18.34
CA SER A 249 25.08 -16.98 19.76
C SER A 249 24.37 -15.90 20.59
N ALA A 250 24.12 -16.17 21.88
CA ALA A 250 23.50 -15.18 22.77
C ALA A 250 24.29 -13.86 22.85
N HIS A 251 25.62 -13.93 22.68
CA HIS A 251 26.47 -12.75 22.62
C HIS A 251 26.23 -11.93 21.35
N ASP A 252 26.17 -12.60 20.19
CA ASP A 252 25.89 -11.94 18.91
C ASP A 252 24.48 -11.35 18.87
N GLN A 253 23.50 -12.05 19.45
CA GLN A 253 22.12 -11.56 19.60
C GLN A 253 22.07 -10.26 20.40
N ALA A 254 22.73 -10.20 21.56
CA ALA A 254 22.80 -9.00 22.38
C ALA A 254 23.53 -7.84 21.67
N ASN A 255 24.55 -8.15 20.87
CA ASN A 255 25.26 -7.13 20.08
C ASN A 255 24.40 -6.60 18.94
N LEU A 256 23.62 -7.47 18.29
CA LEU A 256 22.69 -7.10 17.23
C LEU A 256 21.51 -6.28 17.77
N GLU A 257 20.95 -6.66 18.94
CA GLU A 257 19.93 -5.87 19.64
C GLU A 257 20.40 -4.43 19.88
N ARG A 258 21.62 -4.26 20.39
CA ARG A 258 22.20 -2.92 20.60
C ARG A 258 22.39 -2.16 19.29
N ALA A 259 22.75 -2.84 18.21
CA ALA A 259 22.90 -2.22 16.88
C ALA A 259 21.56 -1.76 16.28
N LEU A 260 20.44 -2.39 16.67
CA LEU A 260 19.09 -2.10 16.19
C LEU A 260 18.36 -1.01 16.98
N LEU A 261 18.81 -0.67 18.19
CA LEU A 261 18.21 0.40 19.02
C LEU A 261 18.02 1.74 18.29
N PRO A 262 18.99 2.26 17.50
CA PRO A 262 18.82 3.51 16.76
C PRO A 262 17.74 3.48 15.67
N PHE A 263 17.27 2.28 15.33
CA PHE A 263 16.25 2.02 14.31
C PHE A 263 14.87 1.76 14.94
N ASP A 264 14.73 1.84 16.26
CA ASP A 264 13.51 1.47 16.99
C ASP A 264 13.04 0.04 16.64
N CYS A 265 13.99 -0.84 16.35
CA CYS A 265 13.76 -2.23 15.96
C CYS A 265 14.09 -3.17 17.13
N VAL A 266 13.16 -4.06 17.45
CA VAL A 266 13.29 -5.10 18.47
C VAL A 266 13.34 -6.45 17.76
N PRO A 267 14.50 -7.12 17.69
CA PRO A 267 14.63 -8.39 17.02
C PRO A 267 13.93 -9.51 17.79
N VAL A 268 13.33 -10.43 17.05
CA VAL A 268 12.83 -11.71 17.57
C VAL A 268 13.68 -12.81 16.96
N PHE A 269 14.38 -13.56 17.82
CA PHE A 269 15.19 -14.70 17.39
C PHE A 269 14.36 -15.96 17.46
N VAL A 270 14.09 -16.53 16.29
CA VAL A 270 13.27 -17.74 16.12
C VAL A 270 14.20 -18.85 15.63
N SER A 271 14.01 -20.07 16.13
CA SER A 271 14.80 -21.20 15.64
C SER A 271 14.40 -21.58 14.20
N PRO A 272 15.28 -22.17 13.38
CA PRO A 272 14.92 -22.59 12.03
C PRO A 272 13.73 -23.56 11.99
N GLU A 273 13.55 -24.38 13.04
CA GLU A 273 12.40 -25.28 13.16
C GLU A 273 11.09 -24.53 13.38
N GLN A 274 11.11 -23.50 14.23
CA GLN A 274 9.96 -22.64 14.50
C GLN A 274 9.61 -21.79 13.28
N GLU A 275 10.60 -21.26 12.58
CA GLU A 275 10.41 -20.50 11.33
C GLU A 275 9.76 -21.40 10.27
N LYS A 276 10.29 -22.61 10.07
CA LYS A 276 9.69 -23.60 9.17
C LYS A 276 8.27 -23.97 9.59
N GLY A 277 8.02 -24.13 10.89
CA GLY A 277 6.68 -24.39 11.41
C GLY A 277 5.70 -23.26 11.12
N LEU A 278 6.17 -22.00 11.25
CA LEU A 278 5.38 -20.81 10.95
C LEU A 278 5.10 -20.68 9.45
N ASP A 279 6.08 -20.96 8.58
CA ASP A 279 5.89 -20.99 7.13
C ASP A 279 4.87 -22.05 6.71
N ILE A 280 4.95 -23.26 7.28
CA ILE A 280 4.00 -24.35 7.04
C ILE A 280 2.60 -23.94 7.50
N PHE A 281 2.48 -23.43 8.73
CA PHE A 281 1.20 -22.96 9.27
C PHE A 281 0.60 -21.82 8.43
N TRP A 282 1.44 -20.88 7.99
CA TRP A 282 1.05 -19.81 7.09
C TRP A 282 0.48 -20.38 5.79
N GLN A 283 1.23 -21.26 5.11
CA GLN A 283 0.83 -21.80 3.81
C GLN A 283 -0.36 -22.76 3.86
N GLN A 284 -0.44 -23.61 4.88
CA GLN A 284 -1.42 -24.70 4.95
C GLN A 284 -2.68 -24.34 5.73
N THR A 285 -2.59 -23.42 6.69
CA THR A 285 -3.71 -23.09 7.58
C THR A 285 -4.19 -21.67 7.36
N LEU A 286 -3.31 -20.68 7.49
CA LEU A 286 -3.73 -19.27 7.42
C LEU A 286 -4.12 -18.87 5.99
N LEU A 287 -3.28 -19.18 5.00
CA LEU A 287 -3.51 -18.80 3.60
C LEU A 287 -4.85 -19.33 3.06
N PRO A 288 -5.24 -20.60 3.27
CA PRO A 288 -6.53 -21.10 2.81
C PRO A 288 -7.73 -20.58 3.62
N THR A 289 -7.52 -20.22 4.89
CA THR A 289 -8.59 -19.73 5.79
C THR A 289 -8.91 -18.26 5.53
N PHE A 290 -7.94 -17.44 5.11
CA PHE A 290 -8.16 -16.03 4.86
C PHE A 290 -8.70 -15.79 3.44
N HIS A 291 -9.97 -15.40 3.36
CA HIS A 291 -10.62 -15.09 2.08
C HIS A 291 -10.25 -13.71 1.48
N HIS A 292 -9.50 -12.88 2.22
CA HIS A 292 -9.14 -11.49 1.87
C HIS A 292 -7.67 -11.15 2.15
N LEU A 293 -6.74 -12.01 1.75
CA LEU A 293 -5.32 -11.66 1.71
C LEU A 293 -5.06 -10.64 0.60
N MET A 294 -4.59 -9.46 0.99
CA MET A 294 -4.04 -8.47 0.06
C MET A 294 -2.53 -8.68 -0.01
N ASP A 295 -2.03 -9.11 -1.16
CA ASP A 295 -0.60 -9.09 -1.44
C ASP A 295 -0.18 -7.63 -1.68
N LEU A 296 0.64 -7.09 -0.78
CA LEU A 296 1.15 -5.71 -0.87
C LEU A 296 2.47 -5.62 -1.64
N TYR A 297 3.09 -6.75 -1.99
CA TYR A 297 4.46 -6.82 -2.51
C TYR A 297 4.60 -7.60 -3.82
N CYS A 298 3.60 -8.38 -4.22
CA CYS A 298 3.56 -9.03 -5.52
C CYS A 298 2.55 -8.36 -6.47
N SER A 299 3.03 -8.10 -7.67
CA SER A 299 2.31 -7.56 -8.82
C SER A 299 1.19 -8.46 -9.37
N ASP A 300 1.07 -9.69 -8.87
CA ASP A 300 0.00 -10.62 -9.25
C ASP A 300 -1.12 -10.60 -8.20
N SER A 301 -1.70 -9.44 -7.94
CA SER A 301 -2.91 -9.33 -7.14
C SER A 301 -4.13 -9.76 -7.97
N SER A 302 -4.34 -11.07 -8.13
CA SER A 302 -5.68 -11.62 -7.97
C SER A 302 -5.65 -13.14 -7.86
N ARG A 303 -6.27 -13.66 -6.80
CA ARG A 303 -7.26 -14.76 -6.66
C ARG A 303 -7.51 -15.79 -7.78
N TRP A 304 -6.75 -15.86 -8.87
CA TRP A 304 -7.17 -16.49 -10.13
C TRP A 304 -6.07 -17.24 -10.88
N THR A 305 -4.78 -17.00 -10.62
CA THR A 305 -3.71 -17.78 -11.23
C THR A 305 -3.60 -19.20 -10.66
N HIS A 306 -4.30 -19.51 -9.57
CA HIS A 306 -4.27 -20.84 -8.95
C HIS A 306 -5.61 -21.60 -8.90
N PHE A 307 -6.62 -21.20 -9.70
CA PHE A 307 -7.92 -21.88 -9.74
C PHE A 307 -7.81 -23.39 -10.05
N LEU A 308 -6.83 -23.80 -10.88
CA LEU A 308 -6.59 -25.21 -11.22
C LEU A 308 -5.97 -26.03 -10.07
N ARG A 309 -5.20 -25.42 -9.15
CA ARG A 309 -4.74 -26.13 -7.94
C ARG A 309 -5.83 -26.21 -6.88
N GLU A 310 -6.58 -25.13 -6.69
CA GLU A 310 -7.64 -25.08 -5.69
C GLU A 310 -8.75 -26.09 -5.98
N ARG A 311 -9.16 -26.26 -7.25
CA ARG A 311 -10.19 -27.25 -7.60
C ARG A 311 -9.82 -28.69 -7.21
N SER A 312 -8.53 -29.04 -7.24
CA SER A 312 -8.06 -30.36 -6.78
C SER A 312 -8.14 -30.48 -5.25
N ALA A 313 -7.90 -29.40 -4.51
CA ALA A 313 -7.97 -29.40 -3.05
C ALA A 313 -9.44 -29.45 -2.56
N TRP A 314 -10.35 -28.79 -3.27
CA TRP A 314 -11.79 -28.79 -2.96
C TRP A 314 -12.49 -30.14 -3.25
N ASN A 315 -11.99 -30.94 -4.20
CA ASN A 315 -12.55 -32.28 -4.48
C ASN A 315 -12.21 -33.33 -3.40
N HIS A 316 -11.39 -32.98 -2.39
CA HIS A 316 -10.99 -33.88 -1.30
C HIS A 316 -11.74 -33.63 0.03
N TYR A 317 -12.63 -32.64 0.06
CA TYR A 317 -13.58 -32.38 1.15
C TYR A 317 -15.00 -32.68 0.68
#